data_AF-A0A316FNI9-F1
#
_entry.id   AF-A0A316FNI9-F1
#
_cell.length_a   1.000
_cell.length_b   1.000
_cell.length_c   1.000
_cell.angle_alpha   90.00
_cell.angle_beta   90.00
_cell.angle_gamma   90.00
#
_symmetry.space_group_name_H-M   'P 1'
#
loop_
_entity.id
_entity.type
_entity.pdbx_description
1 polymer ?
#
loop_
_entity_poly.entity_id
_entity_poly.type
_entity_poly.pdbx_seq_one_letter_code
_entity_poly.pdbx_strand_id
1 'polypeptide(L)'
;MKPKPESVDMAALDQAVRLVTEVCERALNGDLEARVPLISGSERATRIRTAINGLLDHVDAFVREAGAASAAASRDGSTGGS
;
A
#
# COMPACT_ATOMS: atom_id res chain seq x y z
N MET A 1 -38.55 3.37 0.28
CA MET A 1 -37.69 4.01 1.30
C MET A 1 -36.46 4.56 0.57
N LYS A 2 -36.28 5.89 0.49
CA LYS A 2 -35.03 6.43 -0.07
C LYS A 2 -33.91 6.20 0.96
N PRO A 3 -32.71 5.72 0.55
CA PRO A 3 -31.62 5.56 1.50
C PRO A 3 -31.35 6.93 2.14
N LYS A 4 -31.34 6.96 3.47
CA LYS A 4 -30.94 8.13 4.24
C LYS A 4 -29.50 8.45 3.79
N PRO A 5 -29.19 9.70 3.39
CA PRO A 5 -27.82 10.03 3.02
C PRO A 5 -26.93 9.65 4.19
N GLU A 6 -25.94 8.79 3.93
CA GLU A 6 -24.92 8.44 4.90
C GLU A 6 -24.36 9.75 5.45
N SER A 7 -24.54 10.00 6.74
CA SER A 7 -23.95 11.16 7.38
C SER A 7 -22.45 11.01 7.26
N VAL A 8 -21.85 11.83 6.41
CA VAL A 8 -20.42 11.81 6.14
C VAL A 8 -19.71 12.21 7.42
N ASP A 9 -19.03 11.26 8.06
CA ASP A 9 -18.14 11.57 9.18
C ASP A 9 -16.89 12.27 8.63
N MET A 10 -16.93 13.60 8.60
CA MET A 10 -15.82 14.42 8.12
C MET A 10 -14.57 14.28 8.97
N ALA A 11 -14.71 13.96 10.26
CA ALA A 11 -13.55 13.74 11.14
C ALA A 11 -12.86 12.42 10.78
N ALA A 12 -13.62 11.36 10.50
CA ALA A 12 -13.06 10.10 10.02
C ALA A 12 -12.34 10.25 8.66
N LEU A 13 -12.85 11.09 7.77
CA LEU A 13 -12.23 11.39 6.47
C LEU A 13 -10.95 12.24 6.60
N ASP A 14 -10.94 13.27 7.45
CA ASP A 14 -9.74 14.06 7.70
C ASP A 14 -8.62 13.20 8.33
N GLN A 15 -8.99 12.37 9.30
CA GLN A 15 -8.09 11.37 9.87
C GLN A 15 -7.55 10.40 8.83
N ALA A 16 -8.39 9.95 7.88
CA ALA A 16 -7.97 9.07 6.80
C ALA A 16 -6.98 9.73 5.86
N VAL A 17 -7.21 10.99 5.48
CA VAL A 17 -6.26 11.75 4.65
C VAL A 17 -4.91 11.85 5.35
N ARG A 18 -4.88 12.28 6.62
CA ARG A 18 -3.65 12.40 7.40
C ARG A 18 -2.86 11.08 7.49
N LEU A 19 -3.54 9.99 7.81
CA LEU A 19 -2.91 8.67 7.94
C LEU A 19 -2.41 8.13 6.61
N VAL A 20 -3.15 8.33 5.52
CA VAL A 20 -2.73 7.91 4.17
C VAL A 20 -1.51 8.70 3.73
N THR A 21 -1.48 10.02 3.96
CA THR A 21 -0.32 10.85 3.63
C THR A 21 0.95 10.35 4.32
N GLU A 22 0.89 10.11 5.64
CA GLU A 22 2.03 9.59 6.41
C GLU A 22 2.53 8.24 5.87
N VAL A 23 1.61 7.32 5.55
CA VAL A 23 1.99 6.00 5.02
C VAL A 23 2.62 6.13 3.63
N CYS A 24 2.09 6.99 2.77
CA CYS A 24 2.70 7.26 1.47
C CYS A 24 4.08 7.90 1.60
N GLU A 25 4.30 8.81 2.55
CA GLU A 25 5.61 9.41 2.81
C GLU A 25 6.62 8.37 3.31
N ARG A 26 6.20 7.45 4.18
CA ARG A 26 7.04 6.32 4.61
C ARG A 26 7.40 5.40 3.46
N ALA A 27 6.41 5.04 2.63
CA ALA A 27 6.63 4.21 1.45
C ALA A 27 7.57 4.88 0.43
N LEU A 28 7.46 6.19 0.24
CA LEU A 28 8.41 6.97 -0.58
C LEU A 28 9.86 6.88 -0.06
N ASN A 29 10.04 6.72 1.25
CA ASN A 29 11.33 6.51 1.89
C ASN A 29 11.77 5.03 1.94
N GLY A 30 11.06 4.14 1.25
CA GLY A 30 11.41 2.72 1.11
C GLY A 30 10.77 1.79 2.14
N ASP A 31 9.95 2.30 3.06
CA ASP A 31 9.19 1.47 4.00
C ASP A 31 7.88 0.98 3.36
N LEU A 32 7.99 -0.05 2.52
CA LEU A 32 6.84 -0.68 1.86
C LEU A 32 5.96 -1.50 2.81
N GLU A 33 6.45 -1.75 4.03
CA GLU A 33 5.71 -2.44 5.08
C GLU A 33 4.79 -1.49 5.87
N ALA A 34 4.88 -0.17 5.67
CA ALA A 34 4.00 0.81 6.29
C ALA A 34 2.52 0.55 5.95
N ARG A 35 1.62 0.64 6.94
CA ARG A 35 0.18 0.37 6.74
C ARG A 35 -0.71 1.45 7.32
N VAL A 36 -1.77 1.76 6.60
CA VAL A 36 -2.87 2.59 7.11
C VAL A 36 -3.64 1.77 8.16
N PRO A 37 -3.75 2.24 9.41
CA PRO A 37 -4.49 1.53 10.46
C PRO A 37 -5.99 1.55 10.16
N LEU A 38 -6.78 0.72 10.87
CA LEU A 38 -8.23 0.70 10.71
C LEU A 38 -8.84 2.05 11.11
N ILE A 39 -9.74 2.57 10.28
CA ILE A 39 -10.43 3.84 10.52
C ILE A 39 -11.93 3.56 10.59
N SER A 40 -12.49 3.65 11.79
CA SER A 40 -13.92 3.49 12.04
C SER A 40 -14.69 4.78 11.68
N GLY A 41 -16.00 4.67 11.54
CA GLY A 41 -16.88 5.83 11.34
C GLY A 41 -17.10 6.26 9.89
N SER A 42 -16.37 5.69 8.92
CA SER A 42 -16.62 5.94 7.50
C SER A 42 -16.26 4.75 6.61
N GLU A 43 -17.20 4.34 5.75
CA GLU A 43 -16.96 3.32 4.72
C GLU A 43 -15.90 3.81 3.73
N ARG A 44 -15.93 5.11 3.38
CA ARG A 44 -14.94 5.72 2.48
C ARG A 44 -13.53 5.72 3.08
N ALA A 45 -13.40 6.03 4.38
CA ALA A 45 -12.12 5.92 5.08
C ALA A 45 -11.59 4.47 5.10
N THR A 46 -12.48 3.50 5.30
CA THR A 46 -12.12 2.08 5.23
C THR A 46 -11.69 1.68 3.82
N ARG A 47 -12.37 2.18 2.78
CA ARG A 47 -12.05 1.86 1.39
C ARG A 47 -10.70 2.42 0.94
N ILE A 48 -10.38 3.67 1.28
CA ILE A 48 -9.07 4.24 0.92
C ILE A 48 -7.92 3.52 1.63
N ARG A 49 -8.10 3.15 2.90
CA ARG A 49 -7.16 2.29 3.62
C ARG A 49 -6.90 0.99 2.86
N THR A 50 -7.95 0.26 2.49
CA THR A 50 -7.81 -1.02 1.79
C THR A 50 -7.11 -0.86 0.45
N ALA A 51 -7.46 0.19 -0.30
CA ALA A 51 -6.82 0.47 -1.59
C ALA A 51 -5.32 0.78 -1.46
N ILE A 52 -4.93 1.63 -0.50
CA ILE A 52 -3.52 2.00 -0.27
C ILE A 52 -2.71 0.81 0.25
N ASN A 53 -3.23 0.06 1.24
CA ASN A 53 -2.51 -1.11 1.75
C ASN A 53 -2.33 -2.18 0.67
N GLY A 54 -3.37 -2.44 -0.15
CA GLY A 54 -3.27 -3.38 -1.26
C GLY A 54 -2.29 -2.93 -2.35
N LEU A 55 -2.21 -1.61 -2.62
CA LEU A 55 -1.18 -1.08 -3.52
C LEU A 55 0.23 -1.35 -3.00
N LEU A 56 0.48 -1.12 -1.71
CA LEU A 56 1.79 -1.40 -1.10
C LEU A 56 2.13 -2.89 -1.15
N ASP A 57 1.16 -3.78 -0.94
CA ASP A 57 1.36 -5.23 -1.11
C ASP A 57 1.83 -5.59 -2.52
N HIS A 58 1.21 -5.00 -3.54
CA HIS A 58 1.61 -5.24 -4.93
C HIS A 58 3.01 -4.71 -5.24
N VAL A 59 3.37 -3.54 -4.69
CA VAL A 59 4.70 -2.96 -4.89
C VAL A 59 5.78 -3.79 -4.19
N ASP A 60 5.54 -4.22 -2.94
CA ASP A 60 6.48 -5.08 -2.20
C ASP A 60 6.71 -6.41 -2.92
N ALA A 61 5.64 -7.07 -3.36
CA ALA A 61 5.74 -8.31 -4.13
C ALA A 61 6.56 -8.12 -5.42
N PHE A 62 6.30 -7.04 -6.17
CA PHE A 62 7.05 -6.72 -7.39
C PHE A 62 8.55 -6.49 -7.12
N VAL A 63 8.89 -5.73 -6.08
CA VAL A 63 10.29 -5.47 -5.70
C VAL A 63 11.00 -6.76 -5.33
N ARG A 64 10.33 -7.64 -4.58
CA ARG A 64 10.89 -8.95 -4.19
C ARG A 64 11.12 -9.86 -5.40
N GLU A 65 10.18 -9.90 -6.33
CA GLU A 65 10.29 -10.69 -7.56
C GLU A 65 11.40 -10.16 -8.48
N ALA A 66 11.51 -8.83 -8.65
CA ALA A 66 12.57 -8.20 -9.41
C ALA A 66 13.96 -8.50 -8.82
N GLY A 67 14.09 -8.48 -7.49
CA GLY A 67 15.32 -8.85 -6.80
C GLY A 67 15.69 -10.32 -7.02
N ALA A 68 14.71 -11.23 -6.97
CA ALA A 68 14.94 -12.65 -7.24
C ALA A 68 15.39 -12.90 -8.69
N ALA A 69 14.76 -12.23 -9.65
CA ALA A 69 15.11 -12.32 -11.07
C ALA A 69 16.53 -11.80 -11.34
N SER A 70 16.91 -10.66 -10.76
CA SER A 70 18.27 -10.10 -10.88
C SER A 70 19.34 -11.03 -10.30
N ALA A 71 19.06 -11.63 -9.14
CA ALA A 71 19.97 -12.56 -8.50
C ALA A 71 20.11 -13.87 -9.30
N ALA A 72 19.04 -14.35 -9.94
CA ALA A 72 19.08 -15.52 -10.82
C ALA A 72 19.95 -15.26 -12.06
N ALA A 73 19.72 -14.13 -12.76
CA ALA A 73 20.51 -13.76 -13.94
C ALA A 73 22.02 -13.62 -13.64
N SER A 74 22.36 -13.13 -12.45
CA SER A 74 23.75 -13.01 -12.00
C SER A 74 24.43 -14.37 -11.78
N ARG A 75 23.66 -15.39 -11.35
CA ARG A 75 24.17 -16.76 -11.16
C ARG A 75 24.39 -17.46 -12.50
N ASP A 76 23.42 -17.36 -13.41
CA ASP A 76 23.49 -18.03 -14.72
C ASP A 76 24.64 -17.49 -15.60
N GLY A 77 24.97 -16.20 -15.48
CA GLY A 77 26.11 -15.58 -16.18
C GLY A 77 27.49 -16.02 -15.68
N SER A 78 27.60 -16.58 -14.47
CA SER A 78 28.86 -17.08 -13.92
C SER A 78 29.25 -18.48 -14.40
N THR A 79 28.30 -19.22 -15.01
CA THR A 79 28.48 -20.61 -15.46
C THR A 79 28.68 -20.77 -16.98
N GLY A 80 28.70 -19.67 -17.75
CA GLY A 80 28.78 -19.69 -19.22
C GLY A 80 30.17 -19.52 -19.84
N GLY A 81 31.24 -19.52 -19.04
CA GLY A 81 32.61 -19.31 -19.50
C GLY A 81 33.57 -20.40 -19.05
N SER A 82 33.50 -21.58 -19.65
CA SER A 82 34.56 -22.60 -19.67
C SER A 82 34.33 -23.57 -20.81
#